data_AF-A0A2T4DHN4-F1
#
_entry.id   AF-A0A2T4DHN4-F1
#
_cell.length_a   1.000
_cell.length_b   1.000
_cell.length_c   1.000
_cell.angle_alpha   90.00
_cell.angle_beta   90.00
_cell.angle_gamma   90.00
#
_symmetry.space_group_name_H-M   'P 1'
#
loop_
_entity.id
_entity.type
_entity.pdbx_description
1 polymer ?
#
loop_
_entity_poly.entity_id
_entity_poly.type
_entity_poly.pdbx_seq_one_letter_code
_entity_poly.pdbx_strand_id
1 'polypeptide(L)'
;MLATFQEEGTVPGPQPLKYVVIKIADNSIVKKESIPQGSVKWTSDYQVEIIAPPGMIKNNNETIADYTYLLNVKTGVKVRKTKATY
;
A
#
# COMPACT_ATOMS: atom_id res chain seq x y z
N MET A 1 48.50 11.17 -5.18
CA MET A 1 47.48 10.10 -5.20
C MET A 1 46.28 10.65 -4.41
N LEU A 2 45.20 11.04 -5.09
CA LEU A 2 44.00 11.59 -4.45
C LEU A 2 43.01 10.44 -4.23
N ALA A 3 42.77 10.08 -2.98
CA ALA A 3 41.75 9.09 -2.62
C ALA A 3 40.42 9.81 -2.43
N THR A 4 39.47 9.58 -3.32
CA THR A 4 38.06 9.96 -3.14
C THR A 4 37.42 8.99 -2.15
N PHE A 5 37.16 9.45 -0.93
CA PHE A 5 36.24 8.79 -0.02
C PHE A 5 34.82 9.01 -0.55
N GLN A 6 34.18 7.96 -1.05
CA GLN A 6 32.73 7.93 -1.20
C GLN A 6 32.14 7.61 0.16
N GLU A 7 31.62 8.62 0.87
CA GLU A 7 30.65 8.34 1.91
C GLU A 7 29.43 7.73 1.22
N GLU A 8 29.17 6.45 1.50
CA GLU A 8 27.89 5.82 1.15
C GLU A 8 26.79 6.48 1.96
N GLY A 9 26.30 7.63 1.47
CA GLY A 9 25.09 8.25 1.97
C GLY A 9 23.95 7.24 1.83
N THR A 10 23.41 6.78 2.95
CA THR A 10 22.18 5.98 2.94
C THR A 10 21.07 6.88 2.44
N VAL A 11 20.67 6.72 1.18
CA VAL A 11 19.49 7.40 0.65
C VAL A 11 18.30 6.92 1.48
N PRO A 12 17.64 7.80 2.27
CA PRO A 12 16.49 7.36 3.06
C PRO A 12 15.42 6.88 2.09
N GLY A 13 15.02 5.61 2.24
CA GLY A 13 13.94 5.03 1.45
C GLY A 13 12.61 5.77 1.69
N PRO A 14 11.60 5.55 0.83
CA PRO A 14 10.29 6.15 1.02
C PRO A 14 9.74 5.81 2.40
N GLN A 15 9.24 6.83 3.11
CA GLN A 15 8.60 6.62 4.41
C GLN A 15 7.28 5.86 4.21
N PRO A 16 6.99 4.86 5.07
CA PRO A 16 5.78 4.07 4.91
C PRO A 16 4.52 4.88 5.21
N LEU A 17 3.49 4.72 4.37
CA LEU A 17 2.16 5.27 4.59
C LEU A 17 1.42 4.44 5.63
N LYS A 18 1.05 5.07 6.75
CA LYS A 18 0.22 4.47 7.81
C LYS A 18 -1.22 4.90 7.61
N TYR A 19 -2.16 3.96 7.69
CA TYR A 19 -3.58 4.25 7.59
C TYR A 19 -4.38 3.55 8.69
N VAL A 20 -5.50 4.18 9.06
CA VAL A 20 -6.47 3.65 10.01
C VAL A 20 -7.86 3.77 9.39
N VAL A 21 -8.65 2.70 9.45
CA VAL A 21 -10.06 2.69 9.11
C VAL A 21 -10.84 2.70 10.42
N ILE A 22 -11.65 3.73 10.63
CA ILE A 22 -12.43 3.94 11.85
C ILE A 22 -13.91 3.83 11.49
N LYS A 23 -14.66 3.08 12.28
CA LYS A 23 -16.12 3.06 12.21
C LYS A 23 -16.66 4.24 13.01
N ILE A 24 -17.28 5.18 12.31
CA ILE A 24 -17.73 6.45 12.91
C ILE A 24 -18.82 6.22 13.98
N ALA A 25 -19.70 5.24 13.77
CA ALA A 25 -20.84 4.99 14.65
C ALA A 25 -20.46 4.70 16.12
N ASP A 26 -19.32 4.04 16.34
CA ASP A 26 -18.85 3.64 17.67
C ASP A 26 -17.39 4.07 17.93
N ASN A 27 -16.83 4.91 17.06
CA ASN A 27 -15.44 5.37 17.06
C ASN A 27 -14.41 4.23 17.18
N SER A 28 -14.75 3.03 16.72
CA SER A 28 -13.89 1.85 16.84
C SER A 28 -12.93 1.70 15.65
N ILE A 29 -11.75 1.16 15.91
CA ILE A 29 -10.77 0.88 14.85
C ILE A 29 -11.15 -0.44 14.17
N VAL A 30 -11.49 -0.36 12.89
CA VAL A 30 -11.75 -1.54 12.03
C VAL A 30 -10.43 -2.13 11.53
N LYS A 31 -9.49 -1.27 11.14
CA LYS A 31 -8.22 -1.69 10.57
C LYS A 31 -7.13 -0.65 10.81
N LYS A 32 -5.92 -1.12 11.08
CA LYS A 32 -4.70 -0.29 11.14
C LYS A 32 -3.58 -1.05 10.44
N GLU A 33 -2.98 -0.45 9.42
CA GLU A 33 -1.89 -1.05 8.66
C GLU A 33 -0.89 0.03 8.22
N SER A 34 0.30 -0.43 7.82
CA SER A 34 1.38 0.39 7.28
C SER A 34 1.78 -0.23 5.95
N ILE A 35 1.82 0.58 4.88
CA ILE A 35 2.30 0.14 3.57
C ILE A 35 3.60 0.89 3.21
N PRO A 36 4.59 0.24 2.58
CA PRO A 36 5.86 0.88 2.26
C PRO A 36 5.70 2.11 1.36
N GLN A 37 4.80 2.02 0.38
CA GLN A 37 4.45 3.08 -0.54
C GLN A 37 3.09 2.76 -1.19
N GLY A 38 2.47 3.77 -1.79
CA GLY A 38 1.22 3.64 -2.53
C GLY A 38 0.12 4.56 -2.02
N SER A 39 -1.13 4.11 -2.12
CA SER A 39 -2.30 4.95 -1.84
C SER A 39 -3.47 4.15 -1.28
N VAL A 40 -4.29 4.81 -0.50
CA VAL A 40 -5.54 4.26 0.05
C VAL A 40 -6.68 5.18 -0.36
N LYS A 41 -7.76 4.64 -0.92
CA LYS A 41 -8.95 5.42 -1.28
C LYS A 41 -10.23 4.64 -1.03
N TRP A 42 -11.32 5.35 -0.76
CA TRP A 42 -12.65 4.75 -0.72
C TRP A 42 -13.19 4.52 -2.13
N THR A 43 -13.83 3.39 -2.35
CA THR A 43 -14.47 3.02 -3.63
C THR A 43 -15.97 2.79 -3.49
N SER A 44 -16.45 2.51 -2.28
CA SER A 44 -17.86 2.51 -1.89
C SER A 44 -17.96 2.67 -0.38
N ASP A 45 -19.18 2.80 0.16
CA ASP A 45 -19.44 2.95 1.61
C ASP A 45 -18.75 1.90 2.47
N TYR A 46 -18.50 0.70 1.90
CA TYR A 46 -17.88 -0.40 2.62
C TYR A 46 -16.63 -0.98 1.96
N GLN A 47 -16.12 -0.37 0.89
CA GLN A 47 -14.88 -0.82 0.25
C GLN A 47 -13.81 0.25 0.19
N VAL A 48 -12.63 -0.14 0.64
CA VAL A 48 -11.40 0.63 0.53
C VAL A 48 -10.48 -0.05 -0.48
N GLU A 49 -10.04 0.68 -1.50
CA GLU A 49 -8.99 0.24 -2.41
C GLU A 49 -7.62 0.67 -1.85
N ILE A 50 -6.74 -0.32 -1.69
CA ILE A 50 -5.38 -0.15 -1.17
C ILE A 50 -4.42 -0.56 -2.28
N ILE A 51 -3.62 0.38 -2.76
CA ILE A 51 -2.55 0.15 -3.71
C ILE A 51 -1.25 0.15 -2.90
N ALA A 52 -0.54 -0.98 -2.85
CA ALA A 52 0.64 -1.17 -2.02
C ALA A 52 1.81 -1.82 -2.80
N PRO A 53 2.39 -1.14 -3.80
CA PRO A 53 3.50 -1.67 -4.57
C PRO A 53 4.78 -1.78 -3.72
N PRO A 54 5.65 -2.77 -3.99
CA PRO A 54 6.97 -2.85 -3.37
C PRO A 54 7.88 -1.72 -3.86
N GLY A 55 8.84 -1.31 -3.02
CA GLY A 55 9.79 -0.23 -3.34
C GLY A 55 10.58 -0.45 -4.65
N MET A 56 10.84 -1.71 -5.00
CA MET A 56 11.34 -2.12 -6.31
C MET A 56 10.44 -3.22 -6.86
N ILE A 57 9.95 -3.02 -8.08
CA ILE A 57 9.22 -4.05 -8.83
C ILE A 57 10.26 -5.09 -9.27
N LYS A 58 10.03 -6.36 -8.94
CA LYS A 58 11.02 -7.42 -9.19
C LYS A 58 11.01 -7.88 -10.64
N ASN A 59 9.90 -7.69 -11.34
CA ASN A 59 9.73 -8.16 -12.71
C ASN A 59 8.94 -7.16 -13.56
N ASN A 60 9.35 -6.95 -14.80
CA ASN A 60 8.71 -5.98 -15.72
C ASN A 60 7.25 -6.34 -16.09
N ASN A 61 6.79 -7.53 -15.72
CA ASN A 61 5.41 -7.98 -15.94
C ASN A 61 4.46 -7.62 -14.78
N GLU A 62 4.97 -7.18 -13.63
CA GLU A 62 4.14 -6.78 -12.50
C GLU A 62 3.54 -5.39 -12.76
N THR A 63 2.23 -5.26 -12.59
CA THR A 63 1.47 -4.01 -12.82
C THR A 63 0.90 -3.47 -11.51
N ILE A 64 0.43 -2.22 -11.49
CA ILE A 64 -0.22 -1.65 -10.29
C ILE A 64 -1.40 -2.51 -9.80
N ALA A 65 -2.13 -3.14 -10.73
CA ALA A 65 -3.23 -4.06 -10.42
C ALA A 65 -2.76 -5.24 -9.54
N ASP A 66 -1.53 -5.72 -9.75
CA ASP A 66 -0.94 -6.79 -8.97
C ASP A 66 -0.75 -6.43 -7.49
N TYR A 67 -0.73 -5.14 -7.17
CA TYR A 67 -0.56 -4.62 -5.83
C TYR A 67 -1.82 -3.89 -5.32
N THR A 68 -2.94 -4.06 -6.02
CA THR A 68 -4.21 -3.46 -5.65
C THR A 68 -5.07 -4.45 -4.87
N TYR A 69 -5.56 -4.03 -3.72
CA TYR A 69 -6.41 -4.80 -2.83
C TYR A 69 -7.72 -4.06 -2.56
N LEU A 70 -8.82 -4.80 -2.43
CA LEU A 70 -10.09 -4.29 -1.94
C LEU A 70 -10.33 -4.84 -0.54
N LEU A 71 -10.45 -3.94 0.43
CA LEU A 71 -10.82 -4.24 1.80
C LEU A 71 -12.31 -3.97 1.99
N ASN A 72 -13.08 -4.98 2.37
CA ASN A 72 -14.44 -4.81 2.85
C ASN A 72 -14.42 -4.46 4.34
N VAL A 73 -14.81 -3.24 4.70
CA VAL A 73 -14.70 -2.73 6.08
C VAL A 73 -15.75 -3.32 7.03
N LYS A 74 -16.85 -3.89 6.51
CA LYS A 74 -17.84 -4.59 7.34
C LYS A 74 -17.33 -5.95 7.81
N THR A 75 -16.66 -6.66 6.92
CA THR A 75 -16.24 -8.05 7.16
C THR A 75 -14.76 -8.19 7.50
N GLY A 76 -13.96 -7.14 7.26
CA GLY A 76 -12.50 -7.18 7.38
C GLY A 76 -11.80 -7.97 6.27
N VAL A 77 -12.55 -8.51 5.30
CA VAL A 77 -12.00 -9.34 4.22
C VAL A 77 -11.23 -8.47 3.24
N LYS A 78 -9.98 -8.85 2.98
CA LYS A 78 -9.10 -8.21 2.00
C LYS A 78 -8.89 -9.17 0.82
N VAL A 79 -9.26 -8.74 -0.37
CA VAL A 79 -9.08 -9.51 -1.60
C VAL A 79 -8.17 -8.76 -2.56
N ARG A 80 -7.31 -9.49 -3.27
CA ARG A 80 -6.54 -8.91 -4.37
C ARG A 80 -7.49 -8.59 -5.51
N LYS A 81 -7.38 -7.39 -6.07
CA LYS A 81 -8.16 -7.00 -7.25
C LYS A 81 -7.58 -7.73 -8.45
N THR A 82 -8.06 -8.93 -8.74
CA THR A 82 -7.68 -9.65 -9.95
C THR A 82 -8.09 -8.83 -11.17
N LYS A 83 -7.22 -8.76 -12.18
CA LYS A 83 -7.60 -8.22 -13.49
C LYS A 83 -8.83 -9.00 -13.95
N ALA A 84 -9.93 -8.30 -14.21
CA ALA A 84 -10.99 -8.86 -15.04
C ALA A 84 -10.32 -9.21 -16.38
N THR A 85 -10.19 -10.51 -16.64
CA THR A 85 -9.79 -10.99 -17.95
C THR A 85 -11.03 -10.82 -18.82
N TYR A 86 -11.04 -9.80 -19.67
CA TYR A 86 -12.03 -9.65 -20.74
C TYR A 86 -11.51 -10.39 -21.98
#